data_AF-A0A2R6CBF7-F1
#
_entry.id   AF-A0A2R6CBF7-F1
#
_cell.length_a   1.000
_cell.length_b   1.000
_cell.length_c   1.000
_cell.angle_alpha   90.00
_cell.angle_beta   90.00
_cell.angle_gamma   90.00
#
_symmetry.space_group_name_H-M   'P 1'
#
loop_
_entity.id
_entity.type
_entity.pdbx_description
1 polymer ?
#
loop_
_entity_poly.entity_id
_entity_poly.type
_entity_poly.pdbx_seq_one_letter_code
_entity_poly.pdbx_strand_id
1 'polypeptide(L)' 'MGNYTLGAPLEIELTLRTQDGANAAGPLLDAIRAAKVALDRGIGGALEEVNPYLFKLVRSKVDPISAEKNFIKFFEEN' A
#
# COMPACT_ATOMS: atom_id res chain seq x y z
N MET A 1 0.24 -23.40 -6.78
CA MET A 1 1.27 -23.90 -7.71
C MET A 1 1.31 -22.96 -8.89
N GLY A 2 2.48 -22.38 -9.17
CA GLY A 2 2.72 -21.71 -10.45
C GLY A 2 2.98 -22.77 -11.52
N ASN A 3 2.90 -22.39 -12.79
CA ASN A 3 3.37 -23.23 -13.90
C ASN A 3 4.51 -22.49 -14.59
N TYR A 4 5.57 -23.22 -14.94
CA TYR A 4 6.66 -22.73 -15.78
C TYR A 4 6.40 -23.07 -17.25
N THR A 5 7.36 -22.80 -18.14
CA THR A 5 7.26 -23.13 -19.56
C THR A 5 6.87 -24.60 -19.76
N LEU A 6 6.01 -24.84 -20.77
CA LEU A 6 5.44 -26.16 -21.07
C LEU A 6 4.59 -26.79 -19.95
N GLY A 7 4.14 -26.01 -18.96
CA GLY A 7 3.22 -26.47 -17.92
C GLY A 7 3.88 -27.26 -16.78
N ALA A 8 5.21 -27.19 -16.64
CA ALA A 8 5.91 -27.81 -15.52
C ALA A 8 5.51 -27.15 -14.19
N PRO A 9 5.23 -27.92 -13.13
CA PRO A 9 4.80 -27.38 -11.84
C PRO A 9 5.93 -26.60 -11.16
N LEU A 10 5.61 -25.42 -10.64
CA LEU A 10 6.51 -24.57 -9.86
C LEU A 10 6.02 -24.49 -8.41
N GLU A 11 6.93 -24.77 -7.49
CA GLU A 11 6.73 -24.68 -6.04
C GLU A 11 7.73 -23.69 -5.43
N ILE A 12 7.25 -22.87 -4.51
CA ILE A 12 8.05 -21.86 -3.79
C ILE A 12 7.69 -21.96 -2.32
N GLU A 13 8.68 -22.24 -1.49
CA GLU A 13 8.56 -22.19 -0.03
C GLU A 13 9.29 -20.94 0.49
N LEU A 14 8.60 -20.12 1.29
CA LEU A 14 9.15 -18.90 1.88
C LEU A 14 8.87 -18.87 3.38
N THR A 15 9.91 -18.72 4.19
CA THR A 15 9.78 -18.51 5.64
C THR A 15 10.26 -17.12 6.01
N LEU A 16 9.37 -16.29 6.56
CA LEU A 16 9.67 -14.96 7.08
C LEU A 16 9.37 -14.90 8.58
N ARG A 17 10.34 -14.44 9.37
CA ARG A 17 10.17 -14.16 10.81
C ARG A 17 10.28 -12.66 11.02
N THR A 18 9.21 -12.04 11.50
CA THR A 18 9.18 -10.59 11.75
C THR A 18 8.40 -10.28 13.03
N GLN A 19 8.62 -9.07 13.55
CA GLN A 19 7.86 -8.50 14.66
C GLN A 19 6.69 -7.69 14.08
N ASP A 20 5.46 -8.14 14.30
CA ASP A 20 4.26 -7.54 13.71
C ASP A 20 4.11 -6.05 14.07
N GLY A 21 4.35 -5.71 15.35
CA GLY A 21 4.27 -4.32 15.81
C GLY A 21 5.26 -3.38 15.12
N ALA A 22 6.49 -3.84 14.87
CA ALA A 22 7.49 -3.06 14.13
C ALA A 22 7.14 -2.95 12.64
N ASN A 23 6.55 -3.99 12.05
CA ASN A 23 6.14 -4.03 10.65
C ASN A 23 5.02 -3.01 10.33
N ALA A 24 4.11 -2.77 11.29
CA ALA A 24 3.01 -1.82 11.12
C ALA A 24 3.42 -0.35 11.33
N ALA A 25 4.54 -0.09 12.02
CA ALA A 25 4.91 1.26 12.42
C ALA A 25 5.11 2.22 11.23
N GLY A 26 5.77 1.76 10.16
CA GLY A 26 5.99 2.55 8.95
C GLY A 26 4.68 2.98 8.27
N PRO A 27 3.84 2.02 7.82
CA PRO A 27 2.56 2.33 7.19
C PRO A 27 1.64 3.22 8.05
N LEU A 28 1.62 3.02 9.37
CA LEU A 28 0.81 3.84 10.28
C LEU A 28 1.33 5.28 10.40
N LEU A 29 2.64 5.48 10.46
CA LEU A 29 3.24 6.82 10.49
C LEU A 29 2.90 7.59 9.20
N ASP A 30 3.00 6.92 8.06
CA ASP A 30 2.69 7.50 6.76
C ASP A 30 1.18 7.80 6.61
N ALA A 31 0.31 6.96 7.18
CA ALA A 31 -1.12 7.23 7.25
C ALA A 31 -1.43 8.50 8.05
N ILE A 32 -0.77 8.71 9.20
CA ILE A 32 -0.95 9.91 10.03
C ILE A 32 -0.49 11.16 9.28
N ARG A 33 0.65 11.08 8.57
CA ARG A 33 1.17 12.19 7.76
C ARG A 33 0.23 12.53 6.61
N ALA A 34 -0.26 11.53 5.88
CA ALA A 34 -1.22 11.73 4.80
C ALA A 34 -2.53 12.36 5.32
N ALA A 35 -3.02 11.91 6.48
CA ALA A 35 -4.21 12.49 7.12
C ALA A 35 -3.98 13.96 7.52
N LYS A 36 -2.79 14.32 8.02
CA LYS A 36 -2.46 15.71 8.35
C LYS A 36 -2.42 16.59 7.10
N VAL A 37 -1.79 16.12 6.03
CA VAL A 37 -1.74 16.84 4.74
C VAL A 37 -3.15 17.00 4.16
N ALA A 38 -3.98 15.95 4.18
CA ALA A 38 -5.37 16.04 3.74
C ALA A 38 -6.17 17.06 4.56
N LEU A 39 -5.98 17.09 5.87
CA LEU A 39 -6.62 18.07 6.75
C LEU A 39 -6.19 19.50 6.40
N ASP A 40 -4.90 19.72 6.15
CA ASP A 40 -4.35 21.02 5.77
C ASP A 40 -4.87 21.50 4.40
N ARG A 41 -5.14 20.56 3.49
CA ARG A 41 -5.78 20.83 2.19
C ARG A 41 -7.31 20.92 2.25
N GLY A 42 -7.93 20.73 3.42
CA GLY A 42 -9.39 20.71 3.57
C GLY A 42 -10.09 19.52 2.90
N ILE A 43 -9.35 18.44 2.61
CA ILE A 43 -9.88 17.22 1.99
C ILE A 43 -10.50 16.34 3.08
N GLY A 44 -11.81 16.08 2.96
CA GLY A 44 -12.55 15.19 3.84
C GLY A 44 -12.86 13.84 3.19
N GLY A 45 -13.20 12.86 4.03
CA GLY A 45 -13.55 11.51 3.57
C GLY A 45 -12.35 10.60 3.40
N ALA A 46 -12.52 9.52 2.63
CA ALA A 46 -11.46 8.55 2.42
C ALA A 46 -10.51 9.00 1.31
N LEU A 47 -9.20 8.92 1.58
CA LEU A 47 -8.16 9.25 0.61
C LEU A 47 -7.92 8.06 -0.32
N GLU A 48 -8.74 7.93 -1.38
CA GLU A 48 -8.67 6.80 -2.32
C GLU A 48 -7.34 6.73 -3.10
N GLU A 49 -6.54 7.80 -3.13
CA GLU A 49 -5.20 7.82 -3.74
C GLU A 49 -4.11 7.28 -2.80
N VAL A 50 -4.33 7.34 -1.49
CA VAL A 50 -3.38 6.94 -0.44
C VAL A 50 -3.72 5.54 0.10
N ASN A 51 -5.02 5.25 0.27
CA ASN A 51 -5.49 4.02 0.91
C ASN A 51 -4.97 2.74 0.25
N PRO A 52 -4.93 2.59 -1.09
CA PRO A 52 -4.46 1.37 -1.74
C PRO A 52 -2.99 1.03 -1.48
N TYR A 53 -2.19 2.02 -1.11
CA TYR A 53 -0.77 1.83 -0.77
C TYR A 53 -0.59 1.41 0.70
N LEU A 54 -1.38 1.97 1.62
CA LEU A 54 -1.20 1.77 3.06
C LEU A 54 -2.04 0.62 3.66
N PHE A 55 -3.19 0.29 3.06
CA PHE A 55 -4.16 -0.63 3.66
C PHE A 55 -4.49 -1.82 2.76
N LYS A 56 -4.78 -2.97 3.39
CA LYS A 56 -5.14 -4.22 2.70
C LYS A 56 -6.58 -4.21 2.19
N LEU A 57 -7.50 -3.59 2.92
CA LEU A 57 -8.93 -3.56 2.61
C LEU A 57 -9.31 -2.15 2.15
N VAL A 58 -9.47 -2.00 0.85
CA VAL A 58 -9.72 -0.71 0.20
C VAL A 58 -10.91 -0.81 -0.76
N ARG A 59 -11.58 0.31 -0.98
CA ARG A 59 -12.74 0.39 -1.89
C ARG A 59 -12.29 0.36 -3.35
N SER A 60 -11.28 1.15 -3.70
CA SER A 60 -10.64 1.11 -5.01
C SER A 60 -9.42 0.19 -4.98
N LYS A 61 -9.50 -0.97 -5.64
CA LYS A 61 -8.34 -1.87 -5.79
C LYS A 61 -7.46 -1.36 -6.93
N VAL A 62 -6.25 -0.97 -6.58
CA VAL A 62 -5.23 -0.51 -7.53
C VAL A 62 -4.05 -1.47 -7.47
N ASP A 63 -3.33 -1.66 -8.57
CA ASP A 63 -2.10 -2.46 -8.54
C ASP A 63 -1.04 -1.78 -7.64
N PRO A 64 -0.16 -2.56 -6.99
CA PRO A 64 0.79 -1.99 -6.02
C PRO A 64 1.70 -0.89 -6.59
N ILE A 65 2.09 -1.00 -7.86
CA ILE A 65 3.00 -0.04 -8.51
C ILE A 65 2.28 1.29 -8.75
N SER A 66 1.04 1.24 -9.24
CA SER A 66 0.22 2.45 -9.41
C SER A 66 -0.19 3.05 -8.07
N ALA A 67 -0.44 2.22 -7.05
CA ALA A 67 -0.74 2.68 -5.70
C ALA A 67 0.41 3.49 -5.10
N GLU A 68 1.65 3.03 -5.24
CA GLU A 68 2.85 3.76 -4.82
C GLU A 68 2.99 5.10 -5.55
N LYS A 69 2.79 5.12 -6.86
CA LYS A 69 2.84 6.35 -7.66
C LYS A 69 1.79 7.37 -7.22
N ASN A 70 0.57 6.92 -6.96
CA ASN A 70 -0.51 7.80 -6.51
C ASN A 70 -0.22 8.35 -5.11
N PHE A 71 0.32 7.51 -4.22
CA PHE A 71 0.75 7.92 -2.89
C PHE A 71 1.82 9.02 -2.94
N ILE A 72 2.83 8.89 -3.81
CA ILE A 72 3.88 9.92 -3.96
C ILE A 72 3.30 11.21 -4.52
N LYS A 73 2.50 11.13 -5.60
CA LYS A 73 1.86 12.31 -6.21
C LYS A 73 1.01 13.08 -5.22
N PHE A 74 0.32 12.38 -4.32
CA PHE A 74 -0.47 13.02 -3.27
C PHE A 74 0.38 13.97 -2.41
N PHE A 75 1.67 13.74 -2.19
CA PHE A 75 2.53 14.68 -1.45
C PHE A 75 3.17 15.76 -2.32
N GLU A 76 3.28 15.53 -3.64
CA GLU A 76 3.89 16.48 -4.59
C GLU A 76 2.92 17.59 -5.03
N GLU A 77 1.62 17.32 -5.01
CA GLU A 77 0.59 18.31 -5.31
C GLU A 77 0.51 19.33 -4.15
N ASN A 78 0.68 20.63 -4.43
CA ASN A 78 0.62 21.68 -3.39
C ASN A 78 -0.81 21.93 -2.92
#